data_AF-A0A432G4K1-F1
#
_entry.id   AF-A0A432G4K1-F1
#
_cell.length_a   1.000
_cell.length_b   1.000
_cell.length_c   1.000
_cell.angle_alpha   90.00
_cell.angle_beta   90.00
_cell.angle_gamma   90.00
#
_symmetry.space_group_name_H-M   'P 1'
#
loop_
_entity.id
_entity.type
_entity.pdbx_description
1 polymer ?
#
loop_
_entity_poly.entity_id
_entity_poly.type
_entity_poly.pdbx_seq_one_letter_code
_entity_poly.pdbx_strand_id
1 'polypeptide(L)'
;MKIGILQCDSTNENFRDEHGNYPEMFMSLFKSVDPDLDFKNYDVQLEQYPQTPEECDAYLITGSRLSVYDYEPWIRKLEKYVVELHRQKHPLLGICFGHQMVAKALGGKTEASERGWGVGVQNYQ
;
A
#
# COMPACT_ATOMS: atom_id res chain seq x y z
N MET A 1 -17.77 -6.07 3.84
CA MET A 1 -16.74 -5.14 4.38
C MET A 1 -16.08 -4.46 3.19
N LYS A 2 -15.84 -3.16 3.25
CA LYS A 2 -15.17 -2.39 2.21
C LYS A 2 -13.71 -2.11 2.58
N ILE A 3 -12.78 -2.47 1.70
CA ILE A 3 -11.34 -2.24 1.86
C ILE A 3 -10.88 -1.16 0.87
N GLY A 4 -10.26 -0.10 1.39
CA GLY A 4 -9.60 0.92 0.59
C GLY A 4 -8.19 0.49 0.20
N ILE A 5 -7.87 0.46 -1.09
CA ILE A 5 -6.52 0.19 -1.58
C ILE A 5 -5.83 1.52 -1.87
N LEU A 6 -4.80 1.84 -1.10
CA LEU A 6 -3.90 2.97 -1.32
C LEU A 6 -2.77 2.52 -2.26
N GLN A 7 -2.97 2.78 -3.55
CA GLN A 7 -2.07 2.37 -4.62
C GLN A 7 -0.86 3.32 -4.71
N CYS A 8 0.33 2.78 -4.45
CA CYS A 8 1.60 3.52 -4.34
C CYS A 8 2.53 3.31 -5.55
N ASP A 9 2.15 2.43 -6.47
CA ASP A 9 2.86 2.16 -7.73
C ASP A 9 1.90 1.47 -8.70
N SER A 10 2.35 1.30 -9.94
CA SER A 10 1.68 0.48 -10.93
C SER A 10 2.57 -0.66 -11.45
N THR A 11 1.94 -1.73 -11.92
CA THR A 11 2.62 -2.73 -12.73
C THR A 11 3.17 -2.08 -14.01
N ASN A 12 4.27 -2.64 -14.52
CA ASN A 12 4.82 -2.22 -15.80
C ASN A 12 3.77 -2.50 -16.89
N GLU A 13 3.58 -1.54 -17.81
CA GLU A 13 2.58 -1.62 -18.87
C GLU A 13 2.70 -2.91 -19.70
N ASN A 14 3.94 -3.39 -19.93
CA ASN A 14 4.21 -4.62 -20.67
C ASN A 14 3.62 -5.89 -20.03
N PHE A 15 3.29 -5.86 -18.73
CA PHE A 15 2.74 -6.99 -18.00
C PHE A 15 1.29 -6.76 -17.56
N ARG A 16 0.72 -5.59 -17.85
CA ARG A 16 -0.60 -5.21 -17.35
C ARG A 16 -1.72 -6.01 -18.02
N ASP A 17 -1.56 -6.38 -19.29
CA ASP A 17 -2.53 -7.20 -20.02
C ASP A 17 -2.64 -8.62 -19.45
N GLU A 18 -1.53 -9.21 -18.99
CA GLU A 18 -1.51 -10.58 -18.47
C GLU A 18 -1.86 -10.66 -16.98
N HIS A 19 -1.43 -9.68 -16.19
CA HIS A 19 -1.48 -9.76 -14.73
C HIS A 19 -2.30 -8.66 -14.05
N GLY A 20 -2.79 -7.67 -14.81
CA GLY A 20 -3.47 -6.50 -14.25
C GLY A 20 -2.53 -5.52 -13.56
N ASN A 21 -3.10 -4.62 -12.76
CA ASN A 21 -2.36 -3.74 -11.87
C ASN A 21 -2.41 -4.27 -10.42
N TYR A 22 -1.60 -3.70 -9.52
CA TYR A 22 -1.53 -4.16 -8.14
C TYR A 22 -2.90 -4.18 -7.42
N PRO A 23 -3.79 -3.19 -7.59
CA PRO A 23 -5.11 -3.25 -6.98
C PRO A 23 -5.89 -4.50 -7.38
N GLU A 24 -5.94 -4.86 -8.66
CA GLU A 24 -6.66 -6.03 -9.15
C GLU A 24 -6.08 -7.33 -8.59
N MET A 25 -4.76 -7.43 -8.47
CA MET A 25 -4.10 -8.58 -7.85
C MET A 25 -4.53 -8.77 -6.40
N PHE A 26 -4.54 -7.71 -5.59
CA PHE A 26 -5.01 -7.78 -4.20
C PHE A 26 -6.50 -8.06 -4.14
N MET A 27 -7.33 -7.39 -4.94
CA MET A 27 -8.77 -7.66 -4.99
C MET A 27 -9.05 -9.14 -5.29
N SER A 28 -8.35 -9.72 -6.28
CA SER A 28 -8.47 -11.15 -6.62
C SER A 28 -8.05 -12.05 -5.46
N LEU A 29 -6.91 -11.77 -4.83
CA LEU A 29 -6.41 -12.55 -3.70
C LEU A 29 -7.40 -12.55 -2.53
N PHE A 30 -7.87 -11.38 -2.10
CA PHE A 30 -8.79 -11.28 -0.97
C PHE A 30 -10.16 -11.90 -1.31
N LYS A 31 -10.67 -11.71 -2.53
CA LYS A 31 -11.92 -12.35 -2.99
C LYS A 31 -11.84 -13.87 -3.10
N SER A 32 -10.65 -14.43 -3.29
CA SER A 32 -10.47 -15.89 -3.25
C SER A 32 -10.72 -16.49 -1.87
N VAL A 33 -10.65 -15.68 -0.81
CA VAL A 33 -10.92 -16.08 0.58
C VAL A 33 -12.33 -15.65 1.00
N ASP A 34 -12.73 -14.42 0.68
CA ASP A 34 -14.05 -13.87 0.98
C ASP A 34 -14.62 -13.09 -0.24
N PRO A 35 -15.50 -13.71 -1.03
CA PRO A 35 -16.10 -13.10 -2.22
C PRO A 35 -16.96 -11.85 -1.96
N ASP A 36 -17.46 -11.67 -0.74
CA ASP A 36 -18.35 -10.58 -0.36
C ASP A 36 -17.59 -9.29 0.05
N LEU A 37 -16.26 -9.30 -0.06
CA LEU A 37 -15.44 -8.11 0.12
C LEU A 37 -15.61 -7.12 -1.02
N ASP A 38 -15.85 -5.87 -0.63
CA ASP A 38 -15.88 -4.72 -1.53
C ASP A 38 -14.55 -3.97 -1.48
N PHE A 39 -14.18 -3.34 -2.59
CA PHE A 39 -12.93 -2.60 -2.69
C PHE A 39 -13.13 -1.23 -3.31
N LYS A 40 -12.32 -0.27 -2.88
CA LYS A 40 -12.17 1.01 -3.55
C LYS A 40 -10.70 1.37 -3.70
N ASN A 41 -10.28 1.65 -4.92
CA ASN A 41 -8.90 2.03 -5.21
C ASN A 41 -8.70 3.55 -5.08
N TYR A 42 -7.55 3.95 -4.56
CA TYR A 42 -7.10 5.33 -4.44
C TYR A 42 -5.65 5.39 -4.91
N ASP A 43 -5.41 5.99 -6.08
CA ASP A 43 -4.05 6.23 -6.56
C ASP A 43 -3.44 7.42 -5.81
N VAL A 44 -2.64 7.10 -4.79
CA VAL A 44 -2.06 8.13 -3.92
C VAL A 44 -0.96 8.92 -4.60
N GLN A 45 -0.34 8.38 -5.67
CA GLN A 45 0.63 9.12 -6.49
C GLN A 45 -0.05 10.23 -7.27
N LEU A 46 -1.30 10.00 -7.70
CA LEU A 46 -2.18 11.00 -8.31
C LEU A 46 -2.93 11.84 -7.28
N GLU A 47 -2.51 11.79 -6.02
CA GLU A 47 -3.13 12.49 -4.89
C GLU A 47 -4.61 12.16 -4.66
N GLN A 48 -5.06 10.99 -5.10
CA GLN A 48 -6.42 10.51 -4.86
C GLN A 48 -6.47 9.83 -3.49
N TYR A 49 -7.38 10.30 -2.64
CA TYR A 49 -7.57 9.80 -1.28
C TYR A 49 -9.07 9.72 -0.96
N PRO A 50 -9.46 8.92 0.04
CA PRO A 50 -10.79 8.98 0.62
C PRO A 50 -11.12 10.40 1.10
N GLN A 51 -12.37 10.82 0.93
CA GLN A 51 -12.81 12.12 1.47
C GLN A 51 -12.81 12.11 3.01
N THR A 52 -13.17 10.97 3.60
CA THR A 52 -13.07 10.71 5.02
C THR A 52 -12.52 9.30 5.26
N PRO A 53 -11.82 9.03 6.37
CA PRO A 53 -11.33 7.69 6.70
C PRO A 53 -12.43 6.62 6.75
N GLU A 54 -13.64 6.99 7.18
CA GLU A 54 -14.78 6.08 7.34
C GLU A 54 -15.40 5.62 6.02
N GLU A 55 -14.90 6.12 4.87
CA GLU A 55 -15.34 5.64 3.56
C GLU A 55 -15.06 4.14 3.36
N CYS A 56 -14.07 3.58 4.06
CA CYS A 56 -13.72 2.17 4.05
C CYS A 56 -13.57 1.64 5.49
N ASP A 57 -13.89 0.36 5.69
CA ASP A 57 -13.76 -0.31 6.99
C ASP A 57 -12.29 -0.62 7.36
N ALA A 58 -11.42 -0.74 6.34
CA ALA A 58 -9.99 -0.94 6.49
C ALA A 58 -9.23 -0.40 5.27
N TYR A 59 -7.91 -0.22 5.42
CA TYR A 59 -7.03 0.21 4.33
C TYR A 59 -5.86 -0.76 4.12
N LEU A 60 -5.51 -0.96 2.84
CA LEU A 60 -4.32 -1.67 2.38
C LEU A 60 -3.41 -0.69 1.66
N ILE A 61 -2.15 -0.60 2.06
CA ILE A 61 -1.11 0.17 1.36
C ILE A 61 -0.26 -0.79 0.54
N THR A 62 -0.26 -0.57 -0.77
CA THR A 62 0.51 -1.40 -1.71
C THR A 62 2.02 -1.16 -1.64
N GLY A 63 2.79 -2.01 -2.33
CA GLY A 63 4.21 -1.79 -2.52
C GLY A 63 4.51 -0.66 -3.50
N SER A 64 5.78 -0.23 -3.54
CA SER A 64 6.30 0.72 -4.51
C SER A 64 7.76 0.44 -4.81
N ARG A 65 8.21 0.80 -6.02
CA ARG A 65 9.64 0.83 -6.37
C ARG A 65 10.37 1.98 -5.69
N LEU A 66 9.66 3.03 -5.28
CA LEU A 66 10.23 4.13 -4.51
C LEU A 66 10.48 3.71 -3.06
N SER A 67 11.36 4.44 -2.40
CA SER A 67 11.62 4.35 -0.98
C SER A 67 10.76 5.31 -0.20
N VAL A 68 10.41 4.96 1.05
CA VAL A 68 9.71 5.86 1.99
C VAL A 68 10.54 7.09 2.39
N TYR A 69 11.80 7.19 1.96
CA TYR A 69 12.68 8.34 2.14
C TYR A 69 12.77 9.25 0.91
N ASP A 70 12.21 8.83 -0.23
CA ASP A 70 12.30 9.61 -1.46
C ASP A 70 11.53 10.92 -1.30
N TYR A 71 12.03 11.95 -1.99
CA TYR A 71 11.55 13.33 -1.84
C TYR A 71 10.31 13.62 -2.71
N GLU A 72 9.34 12.70 -2.73
CA GLU A 72 8.10 12.88 -3.47
C GLU A 72 6.99 13.49 -2.57
N PRO A 73 6.25 14.51 -3.04
CA PRO A 73 5.19 15.15 -2.25
C PRO A 73 4.12 14.17 -1.75
N TRP A 74 3.74 13.20 -2.60
CA TRP A 74 2.71 12.22 -2.28
C TRP A 74 3.14 11.28 -1.14
N ILE A 75 4.44 10.97 -1.00
CA ILE A 75 4.97 10.12 0.08
C ILE A 75 4.73 10.78 1.43
N ARG A 76 5.00 12.09 1.55
CA ARG A 76 4.76 12.83 2.80
C ARG A 76 3.26 12.98 3.10
N LYS A 77 2.43 13.09 2.06
CA LYS A 77 0.97 13.13 2.21
C LYS A 77 0.46 11.78 2.72
N LEU A 78 0.97 10.68 2.17
CA LEU A 78 0.65 9.32 2.63
C LEU A 78 1.10 9.10 4.07
N GLU A 79 2.30 9.52 4.45
CA GLU A 79 2.80 9.43 5.83
C GLU A 79 1.84 10.11 6.82
N LYS A 80 1.39 11.34 6.52
CA LYS A 80 0.40 12.04 7.34
C LYS A 80 -0.95 11.31 7.38
N TYR A 81 -1.38 10.74 6.25
CA TYR A 81 -2.62 9.98 6.18
C TYR A 81 -2.56 8.71 7.04
N VAL A 82 -1.43 8.01 7.06
CA VAL A 82 -1.20 6.85 7.94
C VAL A 82 -1.29 7.23 9.41
N VAL A 83 -0.71 8.35 9.81
CA VAL A 83 -0.84 8.86 11.19
C VAL A 83 -2.31 9.11 11.54
N GLU A 84 -3.10 9.66 10.61
CA GLU A 84 -4.52 9.90 10.81
C GLU A 84 -5.32 8.60 10.99
N LEU A 85 -5.12 7.62 10.09
CA LEU A 85 -5.76 6.31 10.20
C LEU A 85 -5.43 5.64 11.53
N HIS A 86 -4.16 5.70 11.95
CA HIS A 86 -3.73 5.13 13.22
C HIS A 86 -4.37 5.83 14.43
N ARG A 87 -4.43 7.17 14.42
CA ARG A 87 -5.06 7.96 15.49
C ARG A 87 -6.53 7.59 15.67
N GLN A 88 -7.23 7.33 14.56
CA GLN A 88 -8.62 6.90 14.56
C GLN A 88 -8.80 5.39 14.79
N LYS A 89 -7.72 4.64 14.95
CA LYS A 89 -7.71 3.18 15.10
C LYS A 89 -8.35 2.44 13.92
N HIS A 90 -8.26 3.00 12.71
CA HIS A 90 -8.67 2.29 11.49
C HIS A 90 -7.73 1.11 11.23
N PRO A 91 -8.26 -0.09 10.93
CA PRO A 91 -7.45 -1.23 10.54
C PRO A 91 -6.62 -0.91 9.28
N LEU A 92 -5.31 -1.17 9.36
CA LEU A 92 -4.34 -0.82 8.32
C LEU A 92 -3.37 -1.97 8.08
N LEU A 93 -3.23 -2.36 6.82
CA LEU A 93 -2.25 -3.35 6.34
C LEU A 93 -1.29 -2.68 5.36
N GLY A 94 0.01 -2.83 5.57
CA GLY A 94 1.04 -2.33 4.64
C GLY A 94 1.82 -3.49 4.02
N ILE A 95 2.07 -3.43 2.70
CA ILE A 95 2.84 -4.42 1.95
C ILE A 95 4.13 -3.79 1.41
N CYS A 96 5.29 -4.40 1.69
CA CYS A 96 6.60 -3.92 1.23
C CYS A 96 6.83 -2.43 1.61
N PHE A 97 6.90 -1.51 0.65
CA PHE A 97 6.89 -0.06 0.87
C PHE A 97 5.77 0.37 1.84
N GLY A 98 4.56 -0.14 1.68
CA GLY A 98 3.44 0.17 2.58
C GLY A 98 3.72 -0.24 4.03
N HIS A 99 4.40 -1.37 4.25
CA HIS A 99 4.80 -1.79 5.61
C HIS A 99 5.85 -0.84 6.20
N GLN A 100 6.85 -0.46 5.40
CA GLN A 100 7.86 0.51 5.80
C GLN A 100 7.24 1.88 6.10
N MET A 101 6.24 2.28 5.31
CA MET A 101 5.52 3.55 5.49
C MET A 101 4.79 3.56 6.83
N VAL A 102 4.09 2.48 7.18
CA VAL A 102 3.46 2.35 8.50
C VAL A 102 4.47 2.43 9.62
N ALA A 103 5.58 1.69 9.53
CA ALA A 103 6.62 1.73 10.54
C ALA A 103 7.19 3.15 10.70
N LYS A 104 7.56 3.81 9.60
CA LYS A 104 8.11 5.17 9.59
C LYS A 104 7.13 6.19 10.19
N ALA A 105 5.88 6.20 9.71
CA ALA A 105 4.85 7.16 10.13
C ALA A 105 4.56 7.06 11.64
N LEU A 106 4.69 5.87 12.22
CA LEU A 106 4.44 5.61 13.64
C LEU A 106 5.71 5.67 14.52
N GLY A 107 6.80 6.25 14.00
CA GLY A 107 8.04 6.49 14.75
C GLY A 107 9.00 5.31 14.80
N GLY A 108 8.74 4.24 14.05
CA GLY A 108 9.64 3.12 13.87
C GLY A 108 10.84 3.46 12.98
N LYS A 109 11.92 2.70 13.14
CA LYS A 109 13.10 2.80 12.29
C LYS A 109 12.91 1.98 11.03
N THR A 110 13.15 2.60 9.88
CA THR A 110 13.30 1.92 8.59
C THR A 110 14.58 2.44 7.95
N GLU A 111 15.29 1.61 7.19
CA GLU A 111 16.48 2.02 6.44
C GLU A 111 16.66 1.22 5.15
N ALA A 112 17.45 1.77 4.22
CA ALA A 112 17.88 1.05 3.04
C ALA A 112 18.82 -0.10 3.43
N SER A 113 18.66 -1.26 2.79
CA SER A 113 19.56 -2.39 3.02
C SER A 113 20.93 -2.12 2.40
N GLU A 114 21.99 -2.34 3.17
CA GLU A 114 23.37 -2.32 2.65
C GLU A 114 23.64 -3.44 1.63
N ARG A 115 22.76 -4.45 1.54
CA ARG A 115 22.87 -5.57 0.59
C ARG A 115 22.25 -5.28 -0.77
N GLY A 116 21.66 -4.10 -0.96
CA GLY A 116 20.98 -3.72 -2.20
C GLY A 116 19.63 -4.44 -2.37
N TRP A 117 19.24 -4.65 -3.63
CA TRP A 117 17.94 -5.21 -3.99
C TRP A 117 17.85 -6.72 -3.73
N GLY A 118 16.80 -7.13 -3.02
CA GLY A 118 16.37 -8.53 -2.98
C GLY A 118 15.39 -8.80 -4.11
N VAL A 119 15.76 -9.65 -5.07
CA VAL A 119 14.91 -10.02 -6.22
C VAL A 119 14.84 -11.55 -6.31
N GLY A 120 13.62 -12.07 -6.43
CA GLY A 120 13.35 -13.50 -6.52
C GLY A 120 12.66 -14.07 -5.29
N VAL A 121 12.35 -15.37 -5.36
CA VAL A 121 11.70 -16.10 -4.26
C VAL A 121 12.75 -16.50 -3.23
N GLN A 122 12.51 -16.15 -1.97
CA GLN A 122 13.38 -16.49 -0.85
C GLN A 122 12.64 -17.43 0.10
N ASN A 123 13.27 -18.57 0.42
CA ASN A 123 12.79 -19.46 1.47
C ASN A 123 13.47 -19.06 2.76
N TYR A 124 12.69 -18.58 3.73
CA TYR A 124 13.17 -18.30 5.07
C TYR A 124 13.09 -19.58 5.90
N GLN A 125 14.19 -19.92 6.59
CA GLN A 125 14.27 -21.01 7.56
C GLN A 125 14.14 -20.48 8.98
#